data_AF-A0A920FZU7-F1
#
_entry.id   AF-A0A920FZU7-F1
#
_cell.length_a   1.000
_cell.length_b   1.000
_cell.length_c   1.000
_cell.angle_alpha   90.00
_cell.angle_beta   90.00
_cell.angle_gamma   90.00
#
_symmetry.space_group_name_H-M   'P 1'
#
loop_
_entity.id
_entity.type
_entity.pdbx_description
1 polymer ?
#
loop_
_entity_poly.entity_id
_entity_poly.type
_entity_poly.pdbx_seq_one_letter_code
_entity_poly.pdbx_strand_id
1 'polypeptide(L)' 'MGADIVGDGTDTLVVQGVSALHGASHRVMPDRIEVGTYLVAAAATRGHITIDGVNPDLLGIVLDKLQQNWRRPIL' A
#
# COMPACT_ATOMS: atom_id res chain seq x y z
N MET A 1 0.33 -14.40 -16.68
CA MET A 1 0.33 -15.51 -15.72
C MET A 1 -0.84 -16.42 -15.97
N GLY A 2 -2.04 -15.88 -16.24
CA GLY A 2 -3.16 -16.66 -16.81
C GLY A 2 -4.05 -17.36 -15.78
N ALA A 3 -3.86 -17.08 -14.49
CA ALA A 3 -4.71 -17.61 -13.44
C ALA A 3 -6.06 -16.88 -13.38
N ASP A 4 -7.11 -17.62 -13.02
CA ASP A 4 -8.44 -17.08 -12.72
C ASP A 4 -8.65 -17.08 -11.20
N ILE A 5 -8.50 -15.89 -10.60
CA ILE A 5 -8.56 -15.68 -9.16
C ILE A 5 -9.43 -14.46 -8.92
N VAL A 6 -10.47 -14.61 -8.10
CA VAL A 6 -11.39 -13.53 -7.71
C VAL A 6 -11.54 -13.47 -6.19
N GLY A 7 -11.81 -12.27 -5.66
CA GLY A 7 -11.98 -12.05 -4.22
C GLY A 7 -10.69 -11.73 -3.47
N ASP A 8 -9.58 -11.42 -4.17
CA ASP A 8 -8.37 -10.91 -3.54
C ASP A 8 -8.67 -9.61 -2.76
N GLY A 9 -8.11 -9.50 -1.55
CA GLY A 9 -8.41 -8.41 -0.63
C GLY A 9 -9.75 -8.54 0.14
N THR A 10 -10.42 -9.69 0.07
CA THR A 10 -11.66 -9.97 0.83
C THR A 10 -11.52 -11.22 1.70
N ASP A 11 -12.57 -11.56 2.47
CA ASP A 11 -12.60 -12.75 3.34
C ASP A 11 -12.71 -14.07 2.58
N THR A 12 -13.06 -14.04 1.28
CA THR A 12 -13.25 -15.26 0.48
C THR A 12 -12.53 -15.14 -0.86
N LEU A 13 -11.68 -16.12 -1.14
CA LEU A 13 -10.94 -16.25 -2.39
C LEU A 13 -11.50 -17.43 -3.19
N VAL A 14 -11.85 -17.20 -4.46
CA VAL A 14 -12.27 -18.25 -5.38
C VAL A 14 -11.24 -18.37 -6.50
N VAL A 15 -10.78 -19.60 -6.74
CA VAL A 15 -9.78 -19.90 -7.76
C VAL A 15 -10.37 -20.94 -8.73
N GLN A 16 -10.45 -20.58 -10.00
CA GLN A 16 -10.88 -21.49 -11.05
C GLN A 16 -9.66 -22.06 -11.79
N GLY A 17 -9.63 -23.39 -11.93
CA GLY A 17 -8.57 -24.08 -12.65
C GLY A 17 -8.51 -23.67 -14.12
N VAL A 18 -7.29 -23.44 -14.62
CA VAL A 18 -6.99 -23.10 -16.01
C VAL A 18 -6.10 -24.17 -16.65
N SER A 19 -6.09 -24.26 -17.98
CA SER A 19 -5.34 -25.29 -18.71
C SER A 19 -3.82 -25.13 -18.63
N ALA A 20 -3.32 -23.91 -18.57
CA ALA A 20 -1.90 -23.60 -18.40
C ALA A 20 -1.69 -22.17 -17.88
N LEU A 21 -0.57 -21.95 -17.18
CA LEU A 21 -0.05 -20.63 -16.87
C LEU A 21 1.05 -20.25 -17.88
N HIS A 22 1.38 -18.97 -17.96
CA HIS A 22 2.45 -18.45 -18.81
C HIS A 22 3.31 -17.40 -18.10
N GLY A 23 4.50 -17.15 -18.65
CA GLY A 23 5.42 -16.13 -18.14
C GLY A 23 4.80 -14.73 -18.10
N ALA A 24 5.23 -13.91 -17.14
CA ALA A 24 4.84 -12.51 -17.03
C ALA A 24 5.93 -11.70 -16.33
N SER A 25 5.91 -10.39 -16.54
CA SER A 25 6.64 -9.43 -15.74
C SER A 25 5.66 -8.75 -14.78
N HIS A 26 6.06 -8.63 -13.52
CA HIS A 26 5.27 -7.97 -12.49
C HIS A 26 6.17 -7.02 -11.69
N ARG A 27 5.70 -5.80 -11.46
CA ARG A 27 6.37 -4.82 -10.60
C ARG A 27 5.82 -4.98 -9.20
N VAL A 28 6.69 -5.27 -8.24
CA VAL A 28 6.33 -5.42 -6.83
C VAL A 28 5.76 -4.10 -6.29
N MET A 29 4.77 -4.22 -5.41
CA MET A 29 4.18 -3.06 -4.73
C MET A 29 5.21 -2.36 -3.82
N PRO A 30 5.08 -1.04 -3.59
CA PRO A 30 5.91 -0.31 -2.63
C PRO A 30 5.75 -0.83 -1.19
N ASP A 31 6.80 -0.70 -0.37
CA ASP A 31 6.76 -1.11 1.04
C ASP A 31 6.01 -0.07 1.89
N ARG A 32 4.77 -0.42 2.27
CA ARG A 32 3.91 0.44 3.10
C ARG A 32 4.45 0.69 4.52
N ILE A 33 5.30 -0.20 5.06
CA ILE A 33 5.90 -0.04 6.38
C ILE A 33 7.05 0.96 6.32
N GLU A 34 7.87 0.91 5.27
CA GLU A 34 8.91 1.90 5.00
C GLU A 34 8.29 3.30 4.87
N VAL A 35 7.25 3.44 4.04
CA VAL A 35 6.54 4.71 3.85
C VAL A 35 5.98 5.23 5.17
N GLY A 36 5.30 4.38 5.95
CA GLY A 36 4.78 4.77 7.27
C GLY A 36 5.89 5.22 8.24
N THR A 37 7.05 4.57 8.21
CA THR A 37 8.21 4.92 9.04
C THR A 37 8.71 6.33 8.71
N TYR A 38 8.86 6.64 7.41
CA TYR A 38 9.30 7.98 6.99
C TYR A 38 8.26 9.06 7.32
N LEU A 39 6.96 8.77 7.16
CA LEU A 39 5.90 9.70 7.54
C LEU A 39 5.93 10.03 9.03
N VAL A 40 6.10 9.01 9.89
CA VAL A 40 6.23 9.20 11.34
C VAL A 40 7.50 9.99 11.67
N ALA A 41 8.62 9.72 11.00
CA ALA A 41 9.87 10.46 11.20
C ALA A 41 9.72 11.96 10.83
N ALA A 42 9.08 12.26 9.71
CA ALA A 42 8.79 13.64 9.31
C ALA A 42 7.86 14.34 10.30
N ALA A 43 6.81 13.65 10.75
CA ALA A 43 5.90 14.18 11.77
C ALA A 43 6.66 14.51 13.06
N ALA A 44 7.41 13.56 13.61
CA ALA A 44 8.16 13.69 14.86
C ALA A 44 9.19 14.83 14.83
N THR A 45 9.87 15.00 13.70
CA THR A 45 10.87 16.06 13.50
C THR A 45 10.28 17.40 13.08
N ARG A 46 8.96 17.47 12.85
CA ARG A 46 8.26 18.62 12.25
C ARG A 46 8.84 19.01 10.88
N GLY A 47 9.40 18.03 10.18
CA GLY A 47 9.91 18.17 8.83
C GLY A 47 8.81 18.11 7.77
N HIS A 48 9.21 18.28 6.52
CA HIS A 48 8.35 18.14 5.35
C HIS A 48 9.07 17.25 4.33
N ILE A 49 8.39 16.20 3.88
CA ILE A 49 8.91 15.23 2.91
C ILE A 49 7.83 14.94 1.86
N THR A 50 8.27 14.55 0.67
CA THR A 50 7.44 13.98 -0.39
C THR A 50 7.90 12.55 -0.62
N ILE A 51 6.96 11.61 -0.73
CA ILE A 51 7.25 10.20 -0.99
C ILE A 51 6.58 9.82 -2.30
N ASP A 52 7.39 9.47 -3.31
CA ASP A 52 6.93 9.16 -4.66
C ASP A 52 6.64 7.66 -4.85
N GLY A 53 5.79 7.36 -5.85
CA GLY A 53 5.58 5.99 -6.32
C GLY A 53 4.81 5.08 -5.37
N VAL A 54 4.16 5.65 -4.34
CA VAL A 54 3.27 4.95 -3.40
C VAL A 54 1.80 5.19 -3.73
N ASN A 55 0.94 4.22 -3.42
CA ASN A 55 -0.51 4.41 -3.38
C ASN A 55 -0.93 4.73 -1.93
N PRO A 56 -1.43 5.95 -1.63
CA PRO A 56 -1.88 6.34 -0.29
C PRO A 56 -3.00 5.46 0.30
N ASP A 57 -3.84 4.83 -0.53
CA ASP A 57 -4.93 3.97 -0.07
C ASP A 57 -4.42 2.75 0.72
N LEU A 58 -3.17 2.34 0.47
CA LEU A 58 -2.51 1.24 1.17
C LEU A 58 -2.01 1.64 2.58
N LEU A 59 -2.12 2.92 2.94
CA LEU A 59 -1.63 3.48 4.21
C LEU A 59 -2.76 3.78 5.22
N GLY A 60 -4.02 3.42 4.92
CA GLY A 60 -5.25 3.78 5.66
C GLY A 60 -5.05 4.18 7.13
N ILE A 61 -4.88 3.20 8.04
CA ILE A 61 -4.79 3.47 9.48
C ILE A 61 -3.61 4.38 9.88
N VAL A 62 -2.50 4.34 9.14
CA VAL A 62 -1.33 5.18 9.43
C VAL A 62 -1.65 6.64 9.14
N LEU A 63 -2.24 6.91 7.97
CA LEU A 63 -2.66 8.26 7.60
C LEU A 63 -3.76 8.77 8.54
N ASP A 64 -4.75 7.94 8.87
CA ASP A 64 -5.82 8.29 9.81
C ASP A 64 -5.26 8.73 11.17
N LYS A 65 -4.31 7.97 11.72
CA LYS A 65 -3.72 8.28 13.04
C LYS A 65 -2.83 9.52 13.00
N LEU A 66 -2.10 9.72 11.92
CA LEU A 66 -1.30 10.92 11.75
C LEU A 66 -2.19 12.17 11.57
N GLN A 67 -3.29 12.09 10.81
CA GLN A 67 -4.22 13.21 10.64
C GLN A 67 -5.00 13.53 11.93
N GLN A 68 -5.42 12.52 12.70
CA GLN A 68 -6.12 12.71 13.98
C GLN A 68 -5.25 13.44 15.02
N ASN A 69 -3.97 13.06 15.11
CA ASN A 69 -3.09 13.49 16.19
C ASN A 69 -2.14 14.63 15.80
N TRP A 70 -1.94 14.86 14.49
CA TRP A 70 -0.96 15.82 13.98
C TRP A 70 -1.65 16.92 13.16
N ARG A 71 -1.59 18.16 13.67
CA ARG A 71 -2.35 19.33 13.21
C ARG A 71 -1.89 19.94 11.86
N ARG A 72 -1.09 19.25 11.04
CA ARG A 72 -0.68 19.73 9.71
C ARG A 72 -0.99 18.68 8.64
N PRO A 73 -1.51 19.07 7.46
CA PRO A 73 -1.69 18.14 6.36
C PRO A 73 -0.32 17.55 5.94
N ILE A 74 -0.27 16.23 5.84
CA ILE A 74 0.94 15.43 5.50
C ILE A 74 0.97 15.10 3.99
N LEU A 75 0.14 15.78 3.20
CA LEU A 75 0.08 15.68 1.74
C LEU A 75 0.39 17.03 1.11
#